data_AF-H3ZD26-F1
#
_entry.id   AF-H3ZD26-F1
#
_cell.length_a   1.000
_cell.length_b   1.000
_cell.length_c   1.000
_cell.angle_alpha   90.00
_cell.angle_beta   90.00
_cell.angle_gamma   90.00
#
_symmetry.space_group_name_H-M   'P 1'
#
loop_
_entity.id
_entity.type
_entity.pdbx_description
1 polymer ?
#
loop_
_entity_poly.entity_id
_entity_poly.type
_entity_poly.pdbx_seq_one_letter_code
_entity_poly.pdbx_strand_id
1 'polypeptide(L)'
;MKTFTAKPESVTRDWYVVDANGKTLGRIATEIAARLRGKHKPEFTPHVDTGDYIIVVNADKVVVTGNKAQAKMYYSHTGFPGGIKEINFEKLIAKKPEMVLESAIKGMLPKGPLGRAMFRKLKVYAGAEHQHAAQQPQVLDI
;
A
#
# COMPACT_ATOMS: atom_id res chain seq x y z
N MET A 1 -3.33 11.02 -35.74
CA MET A 1 -3.75 11.36 -34.36
C MET A 1 -2.72 10.78 -33.39
N LYS A 2 -2.22 11.55 -32.41
CA LYS A 2 -1.27 11.05 -31.40
C LYS A 2 -2.03 10.64 -30.14
N THR A 3 -1.60 9.56 -29.48
CA THR A 3 -2.17 9.11 -28.21
C THR A 3 -1.95 10.16 -27.12
N PHE A 4 -2.93 10.32 -26.23
CA PHE A 4 -2.83 11.21 -25.08
C PHE A 4 -1.74 10.72 -24.11
N THR A 5 -0.97 11.67 -23.58
CA THR A 5 0.06 11.43 -22.55
C THR A 5 -0.15 12.45 -21.45
N ALA A 6 -0.40 11.99 -20.22
CA ALA A 6 -0.56 12.87 -19.08
C ALA A 6 0.74 13.65 -18.83
N LYS A 7 0.64 14.93 -18.46
CA LYS A 7 1.79 15.74 -18.04
C LYS A 7 1.87 15.74 -16.52
N PRO A 8 3.04 15.53 -15.89
CA PRO A 8 3.16 15.48 -14.43
C PRO A 8 2.56 16.70 -13.70
N GLU A 9 2.59 17.87 -14.33
CA GLU A 9 2.09 19.14 -13.78
C GLU A 9 0.56 19.24 -13.77
N SER A 10 -0.12 18.55 -14.70
CA SER A 10 -1.58 18.63 -14.86
C SER A 10 -2.33 17.52 -14.13
N VAL A 11 -1.61 16.55 -13.54
CA VAL A 11 -2.23 15.42 -12.82
C VAL A 11 -2.83 15.92 -11.52
N THR A 12 -4.15 15.75 -11.39
CA THR A 12 -4.84 15.92 -10.11
C THR A 12 -4.69 14.65 -9.28
N ARG A 13 -4.45 14.81 -7.97
CA ARG A 13 -4.30 13.70 -7.02
C ARG A 13 -5.24 13.91 -5.86
N ASP A 14 -6.12 12.95 -5.66
CA ASP A 14 -7.08 12.98 -4.56
C ASP A 14 -6.54 12.20 -3.36
N TRP A 15 -7.24 12.32 -2.23
CA TRP A 15 -6.94 11.60 -1.02
C TRP A 15 -8.08 10.66 -0.67
N TYR A 16 -7.75 9.41 -0.36
CA TYR A 16 -8.72 8.39 0.03
C TYR A 16 -8.35 7.75 1.37
N VAL A 17 -9.37 7.37 2.14
CA VAL A 17 -9.24 6.54 3.35
C VAL A 17 -9.84 5.17 3.09
N VAL A 18 -9.12 4.12 3.48
CA VAL A 18 -9.57 2.72 3.40
C VAL A 18 -9.47 2.10 4.79
N ASP A 19 -10.55 1.48 5.24
CA ASP A 19 -10.56 0.68 6.48
C ASP A 19 -10.13 -0.77 6.20
N ALA A 20 -9.05 -1.21 6.82
CA ALA A 20 -8.54 -2.57 6.68
C ALA A 20 -9.20 -3.60 7.61
N ASN A 21 -10.10 -3.16 8.50
CA ASN A 21 -10.74 -4.02 9.49
C ASN A 21 -11.50 -5.19 8.85
N GLY A 22 -11.13 -6.43 9.19
CA GLY A 22 -11.78 -7.64 8.67
C GLY A 22 -11.52 -7.94 7.20
N LYS A 23 -10.76 -7.09 6.49
CA LYS A 23 -10.45 -7.27 5.07
C LYS A 23 -9.29 -8.26 4.89
N THR A 24 -9.34 -9.02 3.80
CA THR A 24 -8.27 -9.98 3.47
C THR A 24 -7.06 -9.24 2.88
N LEU A 25 -5.87 -9.40 3.49
CA LEU A 25 -4.64 -8.69 3.15
C LEU A 25 -4.34 -8.62 1.64
N GLY A 26 -4.45 -9.74 0.92
CA GLY A 26 -4.10 -9.78 -0.50
C GLY A 26 -5.08 -9.01 -1.39
N ARG A 27 -6.37 -9.02 -1.05
CA ARG A 27 -7.42 -8.36 -1.84
C ARG A 27 -7.32 -6.85 -1.70
N ILE A 28 -7.29 -6.36 -0.47
CA ILE A 28 -7.15 -4.92 -0.19
C ILE A 28 -5.84 -4.35 -0.73
N ALA A 29 -4.72 -5.08 -0.61
CA ALA A 29 -3.42 -4.62 -1.12
C ALA A 29 -3.41 -4.48 -2.65
N THR A 30 -4.12 -5.36 -3.37
CA THR A 30 -4.19 -5.33 -4.84
C THR A 30 -4.89 -4.07 -5.33
N GLU A 31 -6.05 -3.78 -4.73
CA GLU A 31 -6.85 -2.61 -5.06
C GLU A 31 -6.12 -1.31 -4.72
N ILE A 32 -5.51 -1.25 -3.54
CA ILE A 32 -4.68 -0.11 -3.13
C ILE A 32 -3.52 0.09 -4.12
N ALA A 33 -2.83 -0.98 -4.53
CA ALA A 33 -1.72 -0.87 -5.50
C ALA A 33 -2.20 -0.38 -6.88
N ALA A 34 -3.40 -0.78 -7.32
CA ALA A 34 -3.99 -0.30 -8.58
C ALA A 34 -4.30 1.20 -8.52
N ARG A 35 -4.84 1.67 -7.39
CA ARG A 35 -5.15 3.09 -7.13
C ARG A 35 -3.90 3.94 -6.99
N LEU A 36 -2.88 3.50 -6.25
CA LEU A 36 -1.57 4.17 -6.14
C LEU A 36 -0.86 4.34 -7.49
N ARG A 37 -1.09 3.40 -8.42
CA ARG A 37 -0.56 3.46 -9.79
C ARG A 37 -1.39 4.36 -10.72
N GLY A 38 -2.63 4.70 -10.33
CA GLY A 38 -3.55 5.49 -11.16
C GLY A 38 -4.29 4.68 -12.22
N LYS A 39 -4.29 3.34 -12.16
CA LYS A 39 -4.92 2.49 -13.20
C LYS A 39 -6.43 2.65 -13.35
N HIS A 40 -7.07 3.23 -12.36
CA HIS A 40 -8.51 3.52 -12.37
C HIS A 40 -8.84 4.84 -13.10
N LYS A 41 -7.83 5.69 -13.36
CA LYS A 41 -8.02 6.94 -14.10
C LYS A 41 -7.85 6.69 -15.61
N PRO A 42 -8.70 7.32 -16.45
CA PRO A 42 -8.61 7.17 -17.91
C PRO A 42 -7.32 7.77 -18.49
N GLU A 43 -6.71 8.72 -17.79
CA GLU A 43 -5.44 9.37 -18.16
C GLU A 43 -4.18 8.57 -17.79
N PHE A 44 -4.34 7.31 -17.38
CA PHE A 44 -3.23 6.46 -16.96
C PHE A 44 -2.12 6.41 -18.02
N THR A 45 -0.95 6.88 -17.61
CA THR A 45 0.26 6.94 -18.44
C THR A 45 1.40 6.23 -17.70
N PRO A 46 1.96 5.12 -18.20
CA PRO A 46 2.87 4.27 -17.42
C PRO A 46 4.13 4.95 -16.86
N HIS A 47 4.64 5.98 -17.53
CA HIS A 47 5.85 6.71 -17.14
C HIS A 47 5.56 7.94 -16.26
N VAL A 48 4.30 8.24 -15.98
CA VAL A 48 3.86 9.39 -15.18
C VAL A 48 3.09 8.91 -13.96
N ASP A 49 3.36 9.51 -12.79
CA ASP A 49 2.65 9.18 -11.57
C ASP A 49 1.28 9.87 -11.49
N THR A 50 0.25 9.13 -11.92
CA THR A 50 -1.16 9.57 -11.98
C THR A 50 -2.01 9.12 -10.78
N GLY A 51 -1.46 8.28 -9.89
CA GLY A 51 -2.24 7.72 -8.80
C GLY A 51 -2.47 8.67 -7.62
N ASP A 52 -3.38 8.28 -6.75
CA ASP A 52 -3.86 9.07 -5.62
C ASP A 52 -3.13 8.76 -4.32
N TYR A 53 -3.36 9.59 -3.31
CA TYR A 53 -2.94 9.34 -1.94
C TYR A 53 -3.92 8.41 -1.26
N ILE A 54 -3.40 7.42 -0.55
CA ILE A 54 -4.21 6.41 0.13
C ILE A 54 -3.76 6.30 1.57
N ILE A 55 -4.71 6.53 2.47
CA ILE A 55 -4.58 6.35 3.90
C ILE A 55 -5.29 5.03 4.25
N VAL A 56 -4.58 4.13 4.90
CA VAL A 56 -5.15 2.88 5.40
C VAL A 56 -5.19 2.97 6.92
N VAL A 57 -6.36 2.71 7.51
CA VAL A 57 -6.59 2.66 8.96
C VAL A 57 -6.92 1.24 9.41
N ASN A 58 -6.82 0.97 10.70
CA ASN A 58 -7.02 -0.35 11.30
C ASN A 58 -6.15 -1.45 10.66
N ALA A 59 -4.89 -1.11 10.33
CA ALA A 59 -3.95 -2.07 9.72
C ALA A 59 -3.67 -3.29 10.61
N ASP A 60 -3.87 -3.16 11.92
CA ASP A 60 -3.76 -4.22 12.93
C ASP A 60 -4.86 -5.29 12.82
N LYS A 61 -6.00 -4.97 12.20
CA LYS A 61 -7.16 -5.85 12.06
C LYS A 61 -7.27 -6.53 10.70
N VAL A 62 -6.20 -6.48 9.89
CA VAL A 62 -6.16 -7.14 8.59
C VAL A 62 -6.09 -8.67 8.75
N VAL A 63 -6.87 -9.39 7.95
CA VAL A 63 -7.03 -10.85 8.10
C VAL A 63 -6.26 -11.60 7.02
N VAL A 64 -5.74 -12.77 7.38
CA VAL A 64 -5.19 -13.77 6.47
C VAL A 64 -5.95 -15.09 6.63
N THR A 65 -6.11 -15.83 5.54
CA THR A 65 -6.91 -17.06 5.51
C THR A 65 -6.07 -18.31 5.84
N GLY A 66 -6.70 -19.31 6.47
CA GLY A 66 -6.09 -20.60 6.78
C GLY A 66 -4.90 -20.50 7.76
N ASN A 67 -3.93 -21.40 7.64
CA ASN A 67 -2.75 -21.45 8.52
C ASN A 67 -1.70 -20.34 8.25
N LYS A 68 -2.04 -19.32 7.46
CA LYS A 68 -1.08 -18.27 7.06
C LYS A 68 -0.65 -17.38 8.23
N ALA A 69 -1.47 -17.24 9.27
CA ALA A 69 -1.11 -16.43 10.43
C ALA A 69 0.18 -16.93 11.11
N GLN A 70 0.33 -18.26 11.21
CA GLN A 70 1.49 -18.88 11.84
C GLN A 70 2.59 -19.25 10.83
N ALA A 71 2.21 -19.76 9.65
CA ALA A 71 3.16 -20.30 8.69
C ALA A 71 3.80 -19.25 7.76
N LYS A 72 3.21 -18.06 7.61
CA LYS A 72 3.77 -17.04 6.71
C LYS A 72 4.95 -16.34 7.37
N MET A 73 6.14 -16.61 6.85
CA MET A 73 7.39 -15.99 7.29
C MET A 73 7.75 -14.77 6.43
N TYR A 74 8.21 -13.71 7.10
CA TYR A 74 8.81 -12.52 6.49
C TYR A 74 10.30 -12.56 6.75
N TYR A 75 11.08 -12.56 5.67
CA TYR A 75 12.54 -12.62 5.72
C TYR A 75 13.13 -11.25 5.43
N SER A 76 14.21 -10.92 6.15
CA SER A 76 15.08 -9.79 5.87
C SER A 76 16.52 -10.20 6.11
N HIS A 77 17.46 -9.55 5.44
CA HIS A 77 18.88 -9.84 5.59
C HIS A 77 19.64 -8.56 5.90
N THR A 78 20.57 -8.61 6.85
CA THR A 78 21.36 -7.43 7.26
C THR A 78 22.47 -7.07 6.27
N GLY A 79 22.89 -8.04 5.45
CA GLY A 79 24.02 -7.90 4.51
C GLY A 79 25.31 -8.58 4.99
N PHE A 80 25.38 -8.99 6.26
CA PHE A 80 26.52 -9.70 6.84
C PHE A 80 26.31 -11.23 6.84
N PRO A 81 27.38 -12.05 6.87
CA PRO A 81 27.26 -13.50 7.01
C PRO A 81 26.42 -13.90 8.23
N GLY A 82 25.49 -14.85 8.06
CA GLY A 82 24.56 -15.26 9.12
C GLY A 82 23.48 -14.22 9.47
N GLY A 83 23.34 -13.15 8.67
CA GLY A 83 22.48 -12.02 8.96
C GLY A 83 21.00 -12.17 8.59
N ILE A 84 20.51 -13.40 8.38
CA ILE A 84 19.10 -13.65 8.06
C ILE A 84 18.23 -13.47 9.31
N LYS A 85 17.15 -12.70 9.16
CA LYS A 85 16.15 -12.46 10.19
C LYS A 85 14.79 -12.86 9.65
N GLU A 86 14.06 -13.60 10.45
CA GLU A 86 12.73 -14.07 10.11
C GLU A 86 11.72 -13.68 11.18
N ILE A 87 10.50 -13.37 10.76
CA ILE A 87 9.37 -13.09 11.65
C ILE A 87 8.10 -13.60 11.00
N ASN A 88 7.26 -14.33 11.74
CA ASN A 88 5.98 -14.79 11.21
C ASN A 88 4.94 -13.66 11.21
N PHE A 89 3.84 -13.86 10.47
CA PHE A 89 2.76 -12.87 10.35
C PHE A 89 2.20 -12.46 11.71
N GLU A 90 1.88 -13.42 12.58
CA GLU A 90 1.30 -13.17 13.90
C GLU A 90 2.19 -12.28 14.79
N LYS A 91 3.50 -12.52 14.81
CA LYS A 91 4.45 -11.66 15.55
C LYS A 91 4.64 -10.31 14.87
N LEU A 92 4.61 -10.26 13.53
CA LEU A 92 4.80 -9.01 12.79
C LEU A 92 3.63 -8.07 12.99
N ILE A 93 2.39 -8.57 12.91
CA ILE A 93 1.20 -7.73 13.09
C ILE A 93 1.09 -7.19 14.52
N ALA A 94 1.49 -7.96 15.54
CA ALA A 94 1.54 -7.49 16.92
C ALA A 94 2.63 -6.44 17.16
N LYS A 95 3.76 -6.51 16.43
CA LYS A 95 4.91 -5.62 16.64
C LYS A 95 4.85 -4.34 15.81
N LYS A 96 4.50 -4.45 14.53
CA LYS A 96 4.46 -3.39 13.51
C LYS A 96 3.41 -3.73 12.45
N PRO A 97 2.12 -3.53 12.74
CA PRO A 97 1.02 -3.91 11.85
C PRO A 97 1.10 -3.22 10.48
N GLU A 98 1.61 -1.99 10.43
CA GLU A 98 1.76 -1.20 9.20
C GLU A 98 2.63 -1.93 8.17
N MET A 99 3.71 -2.57 8.65
CA MET A 99 4.71 -3.24 7.83
C MET A 99 4.12 -4.40 7.01
N VAL A 100 3.06 -5.04 7.51
CA VAL A 100 2.37 -6.14 6.83
C VAL A 100 1.76 -5.66 5.52
N LEU A 101 0.98 -4.58 5.59
CA LEU A 101 0.31 -3.97 4.44
C LEU A 101 1.30 -3.28 3.51
N GLU A 102 2.24 -2.51 4.08
CA GLU A 102 3.29 -1.84 3.32
C GLU A 102 4.11 -2.84 2.49
N SER A 103 4.52 -3.97 3.08
CA SER A 103 5.32 -4.99 2.39
C SER A 103 4.52 -5.64 1.25
N ALA A 104 3.24 -5.93 1.48
CA ALA A 104 2.36 -6.49 0.46
C ALA A 104 2.19 -5.53 -0.73
N ILE A 105 1.85 -4.26 -0.45
CA ILE A 105 1.59 -3.23 -1.47
C ILE A 105 2.89 -2.89 -2.23
N LYS A 106 4.01 -2.74 -1.53
CA LYS A 106 5.33 -2.52 -2.16
C LYS A 106 5.76 -3.67 -3.06
N GLY A 107 5.32 -4.89 -2.75
CA GLY A 107 5.48 -6.06 -3.62
C GLY A 107 4.76 -5.89 -4.96
N MET A 108 3.57 -5.30 -4.95
CA MET A 108 2.67 -5.14 -6.11
C MET A 108 2.95 -3.88 -6.96
N LEU A 109 3.77 -2.95 -6.48
CA LEU A 109 4.19 -1.75 -7.22
C LEU A 109 5.41 -2.03 -8.13
N PRO A 110 5.56 -1.28 -9.25
CA PRO A 110 6.72 -1.42 -10.13
C PRO A 110 8.03 -1.15 -9.38
N LYS A 111 9.10 -1.83 -9.75
CA LYS A 111 10.43 -1.57 -9.17
C LYS A 111 11.07 -0.40 -9.91
N GLY A 112 11.71 0.50 -9.17
CA GLY A 112 12.40 1.67 -9.73
C GLY A 112 12.05 2.98 -9.02
N PRO A 113 12.55 4.13 -9.52
CA PRO A 113 12.33 5.43 -8.90
C PRO A 113 10.85 5.82 -8.88
N LEU A 114 10.12 5.58 -9.98
CA LEU A 114 8.69 5.89 -10.08
C LEU A 114 7.86 5.08 -9.08
N GLY A 115 8.11 3.77 -8.96
CA GLY A 115 7.40 2.95 -7.98
C GLY A 115 7.69 3.32 -6.53
N ARG A 116 8.91 3.80 -6.23
CA ARG A 116 9.23 4.38 -4.91
C ARG A 116 8.46 5.68 -4.68
N ALA A 117 8.28 6.52 -5.71
CA ALA A 117 7.46 7.73 -5.63
C ALA A 117 5.98 7.38 -5.37
N MET A 118 5.43 6.41 -6.11
CA MET A 118 4.07 5.90 -5.90
C MET A 118 3.87 5.37 -4.47
N PHE A 119 4.83 4.59 -3.97
CA PHE A 119 4.77 4.03 -2.61
C PHE A 119 4.76 5.11 -1.51
N ARG A 120 5.41 6.26 -1.70
CA ARG A 120 5.41 7.35 -0.71
C ARG A 120 4.03 7.97 -0.47
N LYS A 121 3.09 7.80 -1.41
CA LYS A 121 1.71 8.28 -1.29
C LYS A 121 0.83 7.41 -0.40
N LEU A 122 1.27 6.17 -0.14
CA LEU A 122 0.62 5.30 0.84
C LEU A 122 0.95 5.80 2.24
N LYS A 123 -0.07 5.87 3.10
CA LYS A 123 0.03 6.10 4.54
C LYS A 123 -0.72 4.98 5.24
N VAL A 124 -0.07 4.29 6.16
CA VAL A 124 -0.68 3.17 6.88
C VAL A 124 -0.63 3.48 8.36
N TYR A 125 -1.78 3.35 9.03
CA TYR A 125 -1.94 3.55 10.46
C TYR A 125 -2.43 2.26 11.10
N ALA A 126 -1.83 1.88 12.22
CA ALA A 126 -2.29 0.75 13.03
C ALA A 126 -3.73 0.96 13.49
N GLY A 127 -4.04 2.12 14.08
CA GLY A 127 -5.35 2.43 14.65
C GLY A 127 -6.36 3.03 13.66
N ALA A 128 -7.54 3.38 14.18
CA ALA A 128 -8.63 3.97 13.40
C ALA A 128 -8.40 5.45 13.04
N GLU A 129 -7.52 6.15 13.76
CA GLU A 129 -7.28 7.58 13.58
C GLU A 129 -6.08 7.85 12.67
N HIS A 130 -6.18 8.92 11.88
CA HIS A 130 -5.09 9.42 11.03
C HIS A 130 -4.92 10.94 11.18
N GLN A 131 -3.72 11.45 10.93
CA GLN A 131 -3.40 12.87 11.10
C GLN A 131 -3.74 13.75 9.87
N HIS A 132 -4.36 13.17 8.84
CA HIS A 132 -4.58 13.82 7.54
C HIS A 132 -5.97 14.47 7.36
N ALA A 133 -6.55 14.99 8.44
CA ALA A 133 -7.88 15.63 8.37
C ALA A 133 -7.90 16.88 7.47
N ALA A 134 -6.78 17.63 7.40
CA ALA A 134 -6.67 18.84 6.58
C ALA A 134 -6.77 18.56 5.07
N GLN A 135 -6.50 17.33 4.64
CA GLN A 135 -6.56 16.91 3.24
C GLN A 135 -7.97 16.51 2.80
N GLN A 136 -8.96 16.48 3.71
CA GLN A 136 -10.35 16.09 3.46
C GLN A 136 -10.47 14.78 2.65
N PRO A 137 -9.88 13.68 3.14
CA PRO A 137 -9.83 12.45 2.37
C PRO A 137 -11.23 11.81 2.24
N GLN A 138 -11.51 11.24 1.08
CA GLN A 138 -12.79 10.59 0.78
C GLN A 138 -12.75 9.12 1.22
N VAL A 139 -13.86 8.61 1.75
CA VAL A 139 -13.96 7.19 2.10
C VAL A 139 -14.02 6.35 0.83
N LEU A 140 -13.15 5.34 0.73
CA LEU A 140 -13.10 4.40 -0.37
C LEU A 140 -13.41 3.00 0.15
N ASP A 141 -14.55 2.44 -0.25
CA ASP A 141 -14.97 1.10 0.15
C ASP A 141 -14.39 0.04 -0.81
N ILE A 142 -13.65 -0.91 -0.24
CA ILE A 142 -12.92 -1.99 -0.92
C ILE A 142 -12.97 -3.25 -0.07
#